data_AF-A0A2X2SYK5-F1
#
_entry.id   AF-A0A2X2SYK5-F1
#
_cell.length_a   1.000
_cell.length_b   1.000
_cell.length_c   1.000
_cell.angle_alpha   90.00
_cell.angle_beta   90.00
_cell.angle_gamma   90.00
#
_symmetry.space_group_name_H-M   'P 1'
#
loop_
_entity.id
_entity.type
_entity.pdbx_description
1 polymer ?
#
loop_
_entity_poly.entity_id
_entity_poly.type
_entity_poly.pdbx_seq_one_letter_code
_entity_poly.pdbx_strand_id
1 'polypeptide(L)' 'MILFFNAKTDEIASIYSGGMIFNTKMLKEALMKLAPTQVTKWNEIK' A
#
# COMPACT_ATOMS: atom_id res chain seq x y z
N MET A 1 2.94 17.31 3.85
CA MET A 1 3.05 16.41 2.67
C MET A 1 2.80 14.94 3.02
N ILE A 2 3.23 14.43 4.18
CA ILE A 2 3.02 13.02 4.60
C ILE A 2 1.56 12.68 4.93
N LEU A 3 0.78 13.64 5.45
CA LEU A 3 -0.63 13.43 5.84
C LEU A 3 -1.55 13.03 4.67
N PHE A 4 -1.34 13.63 3.49
CA PHE A 4 -2.13 13.33 2.30
C PHE A 4 -1.89 11.90 1.80
N PHE A 5 -0.64 11.45 1.86
CA PHE A 5 -0.30 10.08 1.47
C PHE A 5 -0.81 9.06 2.50
N ASN A 6 -0.73 9.40 3.79
CA ASN A 6 -1.33 8.61 4.86
C ASN A 6 -2.84 8.42 4.69
N ALA A 7 -3.58 9.47 4.32
CA ALA A 7 -5.02 9.40 4.09
C ALA A 7 -5.41 8.51 2.89
N LYS A 8 -4.51 8.36 1.91
CA LYS A 8 -4.72 7.52 0.72
C LYS A 8 -4.30 6.06 0.89
N THR A 9 -3.61 5.73 1.98
CA THR A 9 -3.15 4.35 2.22
C THR A 9 -4.30 3.35 2.33
N ASP A 10 -5.45 3.76 2.87
CA ASP A 10 -6.65 2.92 2.99
C ASP A 10 -7.27 2.62 1.61
N GLU A 11 -7.31 3.63 0.74
CA GLU A 11 -7.79 3.50 -0.64
C GLU A 11 -6.88 2.56 -1.45
N ILE A 12 -5.56 2.70 -1.31
CA ILE A 12 -4.56 1.82 -1.92
C ILE A 12 -4.74 0.38 -1.41
N ALA A 13 -4.82 0.18 -0.10
CA ALA A 13 -5.02 -1.16 0.47
C ALA A 13 -6.31 -1.80 -0.05
N SER A 14 -7.41 -1.05 -0.13
CA SER A 14 -8.70 -1.55 -0.63
C SER A 14 -8.66 -1.94 -2.11
N ILE A 15 -8.02 -1.15 -2.98
CA ILE A 15 -7.93 -1.43 -4.42
C ILE A 15 -7.07 -2.67 -4.68
N TYR A 16 -5.94 -2.79 -3.99
CA TYR A 16 -4.99 -3.86 -4.23
C TYR A 16 -5.27 -5.15 -3.43
N SER A 17 -6.22 -5.13 -2.49
CA SER A 17 -6.70 -6.35 -1.79
C SER A 17 -7.82 -7.08 -2.54
N GLY A 18 -8.36 -6.48 -3.62
CA GLY A 18 -9.53 -6.96 -4.36
C GLY A 18 -9.34 -8.14 -5.32
N GLY A 19 -8.16 -8.78 -5.35
CA GLY A 19 -7.99 -10.08 -6.03
C GLY A 19 -7.57 -10.07 -7.50
N MET A 20 -7.12 -8.94 -8.05
CA MET A 20 -6.40 -8.96 -9.32
C MET A 20 -4.93 -9.32 -9.05
N ILE A 21 -4.40 -10.37 -9.69
CA ILE A 21 -3.00 -10.81 -9.59
C ILE A 21 -2.11 -9.77 -10.29
N PHE A 22 -1.94 -8.61 -9.65
CA PHE A 22 -0.83 -7.71 -9.95
C PHE A 22 0.41 -8.22 -9.21
N ASN A 23 1.59 -7.87 -9.70
CA ASN A 23 2.82 -8.13 -8.97
C ASN A 23 2.88 -7.23 -7.72
N THR A 24 2.11 -7.59 -6.69
CA THR A 24 1.97 -6.87 -5.43
C THR A 24 3.30 -6.74 -4.70
N LYS A 25 4.29 -7.54 -5.07
CA LYS A 25 5.66 -7.49 -4.56
C LYS A 25 6.36 -6.17 -4.91
N MET A 26 6.36 -5.78 -6.19
CA MET A 26 6.96 -4.52 -6.62
C MET A 26 6.21 -3.31 -6.03
N LEU A 27 4.88 -3.42 -5.92
CA LEU A 27 4.05 -2.39 -5.29
C LEU A 27 4.39 -2.22 -3.80
N LYS A 28 4.45 -3.32 -3.04
CA LYS A 28 4.82 -3.29 -1.63
C LYS A 28 6.21 -2.70 -1.42
N GLU A 29 7.18 -3.04 -2.26
CA GLU A 29 8.53 -2.47 -2.20
C GLU A 29 8.54 -0.96 -2.45
N ALA A 30 7.75 -0.46 -3.41
CA ALA A 30 7.60 0.96 -3.66
C ALA A 30 6.89 1.68 -2.49
N LEU A 31 5.82 1.10 -1.96
CA LEU A 31 5.06 1.64 -0.83
C LEU A 31 5.87 1.66 0.47
N MET A 32 6.71 0.65 0.70
CA MET A 32 7.67 0.61 1.82
C MET A 32 8.70 1.74 1.73
N LYS A 33 9.20 2.05 0.52
CA LYS A 33 10.14 3.15 0.31
C LYS A 33 9.48 4.53 0.49
N LEU A 34 8.21 4.66 0.09
CA LEU A 34 7.46 5.93 0.15
C LEU A 34 6.88 6.21 1.54
N ALA A 35 6.41 5.18 2.24
CA ALA A 35 5.73 5.31 3.53
C ALA A 35 6.06 4.09 4.42
N PRO A 36 7.28 4.04 4.98
CA PRO A 36 7.72 2.93 5.85
C PRO A 36 6.96 2.88 7.17
N THR A 37 6.23 3.93 7.54
CA THR A 37 5.38 3.95 8.76
C THR A 37 4.04 3.26 8.57
N GLN A 38 3.68 2.85 7.35
CA GLN A 38 2.38 2.23 7.01
C GLN A 38 2.51 0.74 6.67
N VAL A 39 3.58 0.09 7.14
CA VAL A 39 3.90 -1.33 6.88
C VAL A 39 2.73 -2.25 7.21
N THR A 40 1.99 -1.99 8.29
CA THR A 40 0.82 -2.79 8.67
C THR A 40 -0.23 -2.82 7.56
N LYS A 41 -0.56 -1.67 6.95
CA LYS A 41 -1.51 -1.57 5.83
C LYS A 41 -0.97 -2.22 4.55
N TRP A 42 0.32 -2.08 4.28
CA TRP A 42 0.94 -2.70 3.10
C TRP A 42 0.96 -4.22 3.18
N ASN A 43 1.02 -4.78 4.38
CA ASN A 43 0.94 -6.22 4.58
C ASN A 43 -0.47 -6.79 4.37
N GLU A 44 -1.51 -5.97 4.37
CA GLU A 44 -2.90 -6.38 4.09
C GLU A 44 -3.15 -6.61 2.60
N ILE A 45 -2.37 -5.98 1.73
CA ILE A 45 -2.39 -6.20 0.28
C ILE A 45 -1.95 -7.65 -0.01
N LYS A 46 -2.78 -8.45 -0.69
CA LYS A 46 -2.46 -9.86 -1.03
C LYS A 46 -1.99 -9.98 -2.48
#